data_AF-A0A8H3GDS6-F1
#
_entry.id   AF-A0A8H3GDS6-F1
#
_cell.length_a   1.000
_cell.length_b   1.000
_cell.length_c   1.000
_cell.angle_alpha   90.00
_cell.angle_beta   90.00
_cell.angle_gamma   90.00
#
_symmetry.space_group_name_H-M   'P 1'
#
loop_
_entity.id
_entity.type
_entity.pdbx_description
1 polymer ?
#
loop_
_entity_poly.entity_id
_entity_poly.type
_entity_poly.pdbx_seq_one_letter_code
_entity_poly.pdbx_strand_id
1 'polypeptide(L)'
;MHYLSLAAIALSPLLATASPKCTTINIKAFTIPAGKTLNLSLLDGTTINLQGDIKFGVSNWAGPLFQIMGKSITFNGNSHTFDGQGASYWDSQGSNRGVTKPHPMMKIKMLGMYTNAKVLNSPAHTYSVSNPTKLVMSKLMIDNSAALW
;
A
#
# COMPACT_ATOMS: atom_id res chain seq x y z
N MET A 1 4.25 -21.91 16.21
CA MET A 1 4.16 -20.80 15.23
C MET A 1 2.78 -20.16 15.37
N HIS A 2 2.70 -18.97 15.96
CA HIS A 2 1.43 -18.24 16.07
C HIS A 2 1.26 -17.37 14.82
N TYR A 3 0.38 -17.78 13.91
CA TYR A 3 0.01 -16.99 12.74
C TYR A 3 -1.29 -16.24 13.04
N LEU A 4 -1.24 -14.92 13.16
CA LEU A 4 -2.45 -14.09 13.11
C LEU A 4 -2.87 -13.96 11.65
N SER A 5 -3.85 -14.77 11.22
CA SER A 5 -4.55 -14.58 9.95
C SER A 5 -5.45 -13.35 10.07
N LEU A 6 -5.14 -12.28 9.33
CA LEU A 6 -5.85 -10.99 9.35
C LEU A 6 -7.34 -11.04 8.92
N ALA A 7 -7.92 -12.23 8.69
CA ALA A 7 -9.35 -12.39 8.43
C ALA A 7 -10.25 -11.92 9.59
N ALA A 8 -9.70 -11.61 10.78
CA ALA A 8 -10.44 -11.13 11.94
C ALA A 8 -10.43 -9.59 12.14
N ILE A 9 -9.90 -8.78 11.22
CA ILE A 9 -9.83 -7.30 11.38
C ILE A 9 -10.55 -6.55 10.25
N ALA A 10 -11.68 -7.09 9.79
CA ALA A 10 -12.60 -6.38 8.92
C ALA A 10 -13.84 -5.94 9.71
N LEU A 11 -13.69 -5.00 10.65
CA LEU A 11 -14.77 -4.17 11.23
C LEU A 11 -14.23 -3.22 12.32
N SER A 12 -13.20 -2.43 12.04
CA SER A 12 -12.88 -1.18 12.78
C SER A 12 -11.73 -0.45 12.08
N PRO A 13 -11.80 0.87 11.85
CA PRO A 13 -10.63 1.65 11.45
C PRO A 13 -9.75 1.88 12.68
N LEU A 14 -9.10 0.84 13.17
CA LEU A 14 -8.17 0.97 14.30
C LEU A 14 -6.99 0.02 14.12
N LEU A 15 -5.81 0.61 14.30
CA LEU A 15 -4.47 0.03 14.30
C LEU A 15 -4.42 -1.49 14.46
N ALA A 16 -3.77 -2.16 13.51
CA ALA A 16 -3.19 -3.48 13.75
C ALA A 16 -2.09 -3.33 14.81
N THR A 17 -2.45 -3.38 16.08
CA THR A 17 -1.48 -3.50 17.18
C THR A 17 -0.98 -4.95 17.17
N ALA A 18 0.13 -5.17 16.47
CA ALA A 18 0.82 -6.45 16.53
C ALA A 18 1.19 -6.74 18.00
N SER A 19 0.83 -7.94 18.48
CA SER A 19 1.30 -8.45 19.76
C SER A 19 2.83 -8.37 19.80
N PRO A 20 3.48 -7.97 20.91
CA PRO A 20 4.93 -7.74 20.99
C PRO A 20 5.82 -8.95 20.66
N LYS A 21 5.23 -10.13 20.38
CA LYS A 21 5.92 -11.36 19.96
C LYS A 21 5.71 -11.73 18.49
N CYS A 22 4.82 -11.08 17.75
CA CYS A 22 4.53 -11.42 16.35
C CYS A 22 5.25 -10.46 15.40
N THR A 23 6.44 -10.86 14.94
CA THR A 23 7.22 -10.13 13.94
C THR A 23 6.87 -10.54 12.50
N THR A 24 5.80 -11.31 12.27
CA THR A 24 5.35 -11.71 10.92
C THR A 24 3.87 -11.42 10.73
N ILE A 25 3.55 -10.70 9.65
CA ILE A 25 2.18 -10.32 9.28
C ILE A 25 1.91 -10.85 7.86
N ASN A 26 0.83 -11.62 7.72
CA ASN A 26 0.36 -12.11 6.42
C ASN A 26 -0.92 -11.37 6.04
N ILE A 27 -0.90 -10.69 4.89
CA ILE A 27 -1.99 -9.86 4.41
C ILE A 27 -2.68 -10.61 3.26
N LYS A 28 -3.92 -11.06 3.49
CA LYS A 28 -4.74 -11.74 2.47
C LYS A 28 -5.37 -10.71 1.52
N ALA A 29 -6.04 -11.19 0.47
CA ALA A 29 -6.81 -10.32 -0.42
C ALA A 29 -7.98 -9.65 0.33
N PHE A 30 -8.19 -8.36 0.10
CA PHE A 30 -9.39 -7.63 0.52
C PHE A 30 -9.49 -6.28 -0.20
N THR A 31 -10.67 -5.66 -0.09
CA THR A 31 -10.91 -4.30 -0.60
C THR A 31 -10.91 -3.30 0.56
N ILE A 32 -10.13 -2.23 0.39
CA ILE A 32 -10.15 -1.06 1.27
C ILE A 32 -11.38 -0.20 0.91
N PRO A 33 -12.23 0.19 1.87
CA PRO A 33 -13.35 1.08 1.60
C PRO A 33 -12.91 2.40 0.95
N ALA A 34 -13.80 3.01 0.17
CA ALA A 34 -13.56 4.32 -0.45
C ALA A 34 -13.18 5.38 0.60
N GLY A 35 -12.22 6.24 0.25
CA GLY A 35 -11.77 7.36 1.10
C GLY A 35 -10.95 6.95 2.32
N LYS A 36 -10.41 5.71 2.35
CA LYS A 36 -9.61 5.20 3.48
C LYS A 36 -8.20 4.80 3.04
N THR A 37 -7.26 4.94 3.97
CA THR A 37 -5.87 4.49 3.82
C THR A 37 -5.67 3.13 4.47
N LEU A 38 -4.98 2.21 3.80
CA LEU A 38 -4.33 1.08 4.47
C LEU A 38 -3.06 1.59 5.15
N ASN A 39 -3.12 1.80 6.47
CA ASN A 39 -2.02 2.37 7.25
C ASN A 39 -1.36 1.32 8.15
N LEU A 40 -0.08 1.03 7.89
CA LEU A 40 0.72 0.06 8.63
C LEU A 40 1.81 0.78 9.43
N SER A 41 1.62 0.86 10.75
CA SER A 41 2.65 1.30 11.69
C SER A 41 3.19 0.08 12.41
N LEU A 42 4.44 -0.27 12.11
CA LEU A 42 4.99 -1.60 12.40
C LEU A 42 6.03 -1.54 13.51
N LEU A 43 6.10 -2.61 14.28
CA LEU A 43 7.20 -2.86 15.20
C LEU A 43 8.49 -3.13 14.43
N ASP A 44 9.62 -2.78 15.04
CA ASP A 44 10.93 -3.01 14.43
C ASP A 44 11.17 -4.50 14.15
N GLY A 45 11.77 -4.81 13.00
CA GLY A 45 12.02 -6.20 12.60
C GLY A 45 10.80 -6.94 12.03
N THR A 46 9.68 -6.26 11.79
CA THR A 46 8.48 -6.90 11.24
C THR A 46 8.71 -7.34 9.78
N THR A 47 8.33 -8.58 9.50
CA THR A 47 8.17 -9.16 8.16
C THR A 47 6.71 -9.11 7.74
N ILE A 48 6.45 -8.60 6.54
CA ILE A 48 5.13 -8.64 5.89
C ILE A 48 5.20 -9.55 4.67
N ASN A 49 4.20 -10.40 4.50
CA ASN A 49 3.96 -11.14 3.26
C ASN A 49 2.57 -10.84 2.73
N LEU A 50 2.48 -10.34 1.50
CA LEU A 50 1.21 -10.36 0.78
C LEU A 50 0.90 -11.80 0.36
N GLN A 51 -0.37 -12.17 0.52
CA GLN A 51 -0.95 -13.46 0.13
C GLN A 51 -2.18 -13.27 -0.77
N GLY A 52 -2.41 -12.04 -1.24
CA GLY A 52 -3.52 -11.72 -2.10
C GLY A 52 -3.49 -10.25 -2.50
N ASP A 53 -4.31 -9.93 -3.49
CA ASP A 53 -4.38 -8.59 -4.07
C ASP A 53 -5.23 -7.65 -3.20
N ILE A 54 -4.80 -6.40 -3.14
CA ILE A 54 -5.45 -5.33 -2.39
C ILE A 54 -6.07 -4.36 -3.38
N LYS A 55 -7.38 -4.15 -3.27
CA LYS A 55 -8.12 -3.21 -4.10
C LYS A 55 -8.55 -2.00 -3.28
N PHE A 56 -8.47 -0.80 -3.86
CA PHE A 56 -8.94 0.41 -3.20
C PHE A 56 -10.28 0.87 -3.77
N GLY A 57 -11.25 1.17 -2.89
CA GLY A 57 -12.51 1.79 -3.26
C GLY A 57 -12.32 3.20 -3.82
N VAL A 58 -13.22 3.61 -4.71
CA VAL A 58 -13.10 4.87 -5.45
C VAL A 58 -13.75 6.03 -4.69
N SER A 59 -13.01 7.12 -4.53
CA SER A 59 -13.50 8.41 -4.00
C SER A 59 -12.51 9.51 -4.35
N ASN A 60 -12.97 10.74 -4.55
CA ASN A 60 -12.10 11.89 -4.79
C ASN A 60 -11.60 12.48 -3.46
N TRP A 61 -10.31 12.31 -3.15
CA TRP A 61 -9.66 12.81 -1.94
C TRP A 61 -8.14 12.81 -2.12
N ALA A 62 -7.41 13.42 -1.19
CA ALA A 62 -5.97 13.63 -1.32
C ALA A 62 -5.13 12.34 -1.21
N GLY A 63 -5.62 11.29 -0.53
CA GLY A 63 -4.82 10.10 -0.21
C GLY A 63 -3.84 10.31 0.96
N PRO A 64 -2.84 9.44 1.15
CA PRO A 64 -2.47 8.30 0.30
C PRO A 64 -3.42 7.10 0.41
N LEU A 65 -3.36 6.18 -0.54
CA LEU A 65 -4.11 4.91 -0.48
C LEU A 65 -3.45 3.90 0.47
N PHE A 66 -2.12 3.77 0.39
CA PHE A 66 -1.31 2.91 1.24
C PHE A 66 -0.23 3.70 1.95
N GLN A 67 -0.01 3.41 3.23
CA GLN A 67 1.10 3.94 4.00
C GLN A 67 1.74 2.84 4.85
N ILE A 68 3.07 2.80 4.85
CA ILE A 68 3.87 1.91 5.70
C ILE A 68 4.98 2.67 6.40
N MET A 69 5.17 2.38 7.69
CA MET A 69 6.24 2.93 8.51
C MET A 69 6.78 1.91 9.51
N GLY A 70 8.08 1.99 9.81
CA GLY A 70 8.77 1.12 10.75
C GLY A 70 10.26 0.97 10.43
N LYS A 71 11.05 0.37 11.32
CA LYS A 71 12.49 0.13 11.09
C LYS A 71 12.78 -1.36 10.90
N SER A 72 13.82 -1.66 10.13
CA SER A 72 14.23 -3.04 9.83
C SER A 72 13.08 -3.91 9.32
N ILE A 73 12.25 -3.36 8.45
CA ILE A 73 11.07 -4.02 7.90
C ILE A 73 11.47 -4.86 6.68
N THR A 74 10.93 -6.07 6.58
CA THR A 74 10.99 -6.90 5.38
C THR A 74 9.60 -7.03 4.78
N PHE A 75 9.33 -6.28 3.73
CA PHE A 75 8.06 -6.34 3.01
C PHE A 75 8.22 -7.18 1.73
N ASN A 76 7.51 -8.31 1.68
CA ASN A 76 7.43 -9.22 0.55
C ASN A 76 6.07 -9.10 -0.14
N GLY A 77 6.04 -8.44 -1.28
CA GLY A 77 4.83 -8.29 -2.10
C GLY A 77 4.40 -9.58 -2.81
N ASN A 78 5.29 -10.58 -2.93
CA ASN A 78 5.00 -11.89 -3.54
C ASN A 78 4.30 -11.80 -4.91
N SER A 79 4.61 -10.77 -5.70
CA SER A 79 4.01 -10.46 -7.00
C SER A 79 2.50 -10.16 -6.95
N HIS A 80 1.94 -9.92 -5.76
CA HIS A 80 0.58 -9.45 -5.59
C HIS A 80 0.41 -7.97 -5.91
N THR A 81 -0.84 -7.61 -6.18
CA THR A 81 -1.24 -6.34 -6.77
C THR A 81 -1.88 -5.41 -5.74
N PHE A 82 -1.49 -4.15 -5.78
CA PHE A 82 -2.27 -3.03 -5.26
C PHE A 82 -2.99 -2.38 -6.44
N ASP A 83 -4.32 -2.53 -6.52
CA ASP A 83 -5.17 -1.95 -7.56
C ASP A 83 -5.75 -0.61 -7.11
N GLY A 84 -5.21 0.47 -7.69
CA GLY A 84 -5.58 1.85 -7.38
C GLY A 84 -6.82 2.36 -8.12
N GLN A 85 -7.40 1.57 -9.02
CA GLN A 85 -8.60 1.95 -9.79
C GLN A 85 -8.44 3.26 -10.58
N GLY A 86 -7.23 3.53 -11.09
CA GLY A 86 -6.85 4.78 -11.75
C GLY A 86 -7.78 5.25 -12.87
N ALA A 87 -8.34 4.31 -13.66
CA ALA A 87 -9.28 4.62 -14.74
C ALA A 87 -10.53 5.38 -14.27
N SER A 88 -10.92 5.28 -13.00
CA SER A 88 -12.04 6.06 -12.44
C SER A 88 -11.68 7.51 -12.12
N TYR A 89 -10.39 7.88 -12.20
CA TYR A 89 -9.88 9.21 -11.86
C TYR A 89 -9.28 9.93 -13.08
N TRP A 90 -8.72 9.20 -14.04
CA TRP A 90 -7.98 9.79 -15.14
C TRP A 90 -8.88 10.63 -16.05
N ASP A 91 -8.57 11.92 -16.11
CA ASP A 91 -9.29 12.97 -16.83
C ASP A 91 -8.35 13.77 -17.75
N SER A 92 -7.19 13.18 -18.08
CA SER A 92 -6.09 13.79 -18.84
C SER A 92 -5.52 15.09 -18.25
N GLN A 93 -5.84 15.44 -17.00
CA GLN A 93 -5.37 16.68 -16.34
C GLN A 93 -4.31 16.43 -15.25
N GLY A 94 -3.97 15.16 -15.02
CA GLY A 94 -3.00 14.77 -13.99
C GLY A 94 -3.42 15.27 -12.61
N SER A 95 -2.44 15.73 -11.81
CA SER A 95 -2.69 16.29 -10.46
C SER A 95 -2.80 17.81 -10.42
N ASN A 96 -2.64 18.49 -11.57
CA ASN A 96 -2.62 19.96 -11.63
C ASN A 96 -4.03 20.56 -11.67
N ARG A 97 -5.00 19.83 -12.24
CA ARG A 97 -6.39 20.27 -12.46
C ARG A 97 -7.34 19.06 -12.46
N GLY A 98 -8.63 19.34 -12.67
CA GLY A 98 -9.66 18.32 -12.81
C GLY A 98 -10.12 17.74 -11.47
N VAL A 99 -10.49 16.45 -11.47
CA VAL A 99 -10.96 15.79 -10.25
C VAL A 99 -9.81 15.60 -9.25
N THR A 100 -10.09 15.66 -7.95
CA THR A 100 -9.10 15.31 -6.93
C THR A 100 -8.76 13.82 -7.00
N LYS A 101 -7.48 13.52 -7.16
CA LYS A 101 -6.96 12.14 -7.32
C LYS A 101 -6.13 11.78 -6.10
N PRO A 102 -6.33 10.62 -5.47
CA PRO A 102 -5.48 10.20 -4.35
C PRO A 102 -4.02 10.08 -4.79
N HIS A 103 -3.13 10.91 -4.24
CA HIS A 103 -1.71 10.87 -4.55
C HIS A 103 -0.83 11.34 -3.39
N PRO A 104 0.32 10.68 -3.13
CA PRO A 104 0.81 9.47 -3.79
C PRO A 104 -0.07 8.26 -3.44
N MET A 105 -0.14 7.26 -4.31
CA MET A 105 -0.84 6.01 -4.01
C MET A 105 -0.15 5.26 -2.86
N MET A 106 1.18 5.11 -2.94
CA MET A 106 2.01 4.36 -2.02
C MET A 106 2.95 5.30 -1.26
N LYS A 107 2.75 5.49 0.04
CA LYS A 107 3.63 6.27 0.92
C LYS A 107 4.55 5.35 1.72
N ILE A 108 5.84 5.36 1.39
CA ILE A 108 6.85 4.49 1.99
C ILE A 108 7.70 5.29 2.96
N LYS A 109 7.55 5.01 4.27
CA LYS A 109 8.27 5.63 5.38
C LYS A 109 8.93 4.57 6.27
N MET A 110 9.55 3.57 5.65
CA MET A 110 10.20 2.46 6.35
C MET A 110 11.68 2.34 6.02
N LEU A 111 12.40 1.60 6.85
CA LEU A 111 13.78 1.16 6.64
C LEU A 111 13.80 -0.34 6.39
N GLY A 112 14.76 -0.84 5.62
CA GLY A 112 14.90 -2.28 5.33
C GLY A 112 14.64 -2.60 3.86
N MET A 113 13.80 -3.60 3.58
CA MET A 113 13.54 -4.13 2.25
C MET A 113 12.06 -4.06 1.89
N TYR A 114 11.75 -3.55 0.71
CA TYR A 114 10.42 -3.54 0.11
C TYR A 114 10.50 -4.12 -1.29
N THR A 115 9.98 -5.33 -1.49
CA THR A 115 10.23 -6.08 -2.73
C THR A 115 8.98 -6.71 -3.32
N ASN A 116 9.01 -6.92 -4.64
CA ASN A 116 8.08 -7.78 -5.38
C ASN A 116 6.59 -7.38 -5.25
N ALA A 117 6.29 -6.08 -5.20
CA ALA A 117 4.93 -5.56 -5.22
C ALA A 117 4.57 -5.04 -6.61
N LYS A 118 3.37 -5.38 -7.11
CA LYS A 118 2.77 -4.76 -8.29
C LYS A 118 1.86 -3.62 -7.85
N VAL A 119 1.96 -2.47 -8.51
CA VAL A 119 0.95 -1.41 -8.46
C VAL A 119 0.29 -1.35 -9.82
N LEU A 120 -1.04 -1.45 -9.82
CA LEU A 120 -1.87 -1.40 -11.01
C LEU A 120 -2.74 -0.13 -10.95
N ASN A 121 -2.74 0.62 -12.04
CA ASN A 121 -3.62 1.78 -12.27
C ASN A 121 -3.61 2.77 -11.08
N SER A 122 -2.47 3.38 -10.79
CA SER A 122 -2.42 4.42 -9.76
C SER A 122 -3.19 5.69 -10.19
N PRO A 123 -4.01 6.32 -9.32
CA PRO A 123 -4.80 7.51 -9.69
C PRO A 123 -3.98 8.68 -10.23
N ALA A 124 -2.78 8.88 -9.68
CA ALA A 124 -1.75 9.78 -10.22
C ALA A 124 -0.36 9.24 -9.82
N HIS A 125 0.42 9.99 -9.04
CA HIS A 125 1.75 9.58 -8.58
C HIS A 125 1.72 8.25 -7.80
N THR A 126 2.57 7.29 -8.18
CA THR A 126 2.60 5.95 -7.58
C THR A 126 3.30 5.92 -6.23
N TYR A 127 4.64 6.07 -6.18
CA TYR A 127 5.42 5.96 -4.95
C TYR A 127 5.91 7.34 -4.48
N SER A 128 5.73 7.61 -3.19
CA SER A 128 6.45 8.66 -2.47
C SER A 128 7.25 8.01 -1.36
N VAL A 129 8.56 8.21 -1.44
CA VAL A 129 9.53 7.59 -0.54
C VAL A 129 10.12 8.69 0.33
N SER A 130 10.10 8.50 1.65
CA SER A 130 10.65 9.44 2.61
C SER A 130 11.18 8.67 3.81
N ASN A 131 12.49 8.49 3.85
CA ASN A 131 13.20 7.70 4.85
C ASN A 131 14.52 8.39 5.21
N PRO A 132 14.88 8.47 6.51
CA PRO A 132 16.12 9.11 6.94
C PRO A 132 17.36 8.23 6.70
N THR A 133 17.20 6.92 6.49
CA THR A 133 18.31 5.95 6.37
C THR A 133 17.99 4.86 5.34
N LYS A 134 18.84 3.83 5.21
CA LYS A 134 18.77 2.82 4.13
C LYS A 134 17.40 2.13 3.97
N LEU A 135 16.91 2.17 2.73
CA LEU A 135 15.77 1.42 2.22
C LEU A 135 16.18 0.82 0.87
N VAL A 136 15.87 -0.45 0.64
CA VAL A 136 16.03 -1.11 -0.66
C VAL A 136 14.65 -1.43 -1.22
N MET A 137 14.34 -0.87 -2.37
CA MET A 137 13.14 -1.15 -3.14
C MET A 137 13.52 -1.94 -4.40
N SER A 138 12.98 -3.14 -4.60
CA SER A 138 13.40 -4.02 -5.71
C SER A 138 12.25 -4.83 -6.29
N LYS A 139 12.37 -5.24 -7.57
CA LYS A 139 11.36 -6.05 -8.27
C LYS A 139 9.95 -5.46 -8.22
N LEU A 140 9.86 -4.12 -8.26
CA LEU A 140 8.57 -3.43 -8.26
C LEU A 140 8.07 -3.32 -9.70
N MET A 141 6.78 -3.56 -9.88
CA MET A 141 6.12 -3.39 -11.16
C MET A 141 5.07 -2.28 -11.03
N ILE A 142 5.14 -1.27 -11.89
CA ILE A 142 4.14 -0.21 -11.99
C ILE A 142 3.49 -0.35 -13.36
N ASP A 143 2.21 -0.65 -13.37
CA ASP A 143 1.44 -0.85 -14.59
C ASP A 143 0.30 0.17 -14.63
N ASN A 144 0.54 1.26 -15.36
CA ASN A 144 -0.45 2.28 -15.68
C ASN A 144 -0.75 2.29 -17.19
N SER A 145 -0.54 1.16 -17.88
CA SER A 145 -0.65 1.06 -19.34
C SER A 145 -2.08 1.29 -19.86
N ALA A 146 -3.09 1.16 -19.01
CA ALA A 146 -4.48 1.47 -19.34
C ALA A 146 -4.77 2.97 -19.47
N ALA A 147 -3.86 3.85 -19.02
CA ALA A 147 -4.04 5.29 -19.19
C ALA A 147 -3.86 5.67 -20.67
N LEU A 148 -4.88 6.31 -21.23
CA LEU A 148 -4.83 6.96 -22.54
C LEU A 148 -4.38 8.41 -22.28
N TRP A 149 -3.06 8.65 -22.38
CA TRP A 149 -2.43 9.94 -22.10
C TRP A 149 -2.89 11.04 -23.06
#